data_AF-A0A3P6FI71-F1
#
_entry.id   AF-A0A3P6FI71-F1
#
_cell.length_a   1.000
_cell.length_b   1.000
_cell.length_c   1.000
_cell.angle_alpha   90.00
_cell.angle_beta   90.00
_cell.angle_gamma   90.00
#
_symmetry.space_group_name_H-M   'P 1'
#
loop_
_entity.id
_entity.type
_entity.pdbx_description
1 polymer ?
#
loop_
_entity_poly.entity_id
_entity_poly.type
_entity_poly.pdbx_seq_one_letter_code
_entity_poly.pdbx_strand_id
1 'polypeptide(L)'
;WEEHFAETFYSDACFTLSRKRMNQIISCVENACTMRQAPGDLKKRLETMSVYLCETTSHSAYAEAIITGFFQSAGSNVTEETSLLSVKNEIHGVFNAYGPVLLPYANTLNLQIQVIDTVERICLEADSSFFPAFGYIIQVLSNHGVDFEAIQVWKTRKNKERDEGTLSPREVALLTNLLGTPIGPAGAILQEYDLGQASQDARNMGF
;
A
#
# COMPACT_ATOMS: atom_id res chain seq x y z
N TRP A 1 -34.75 21.55 -10.43
CA TRP A 1 -33.65 22.28 -11.09
C TRP A 1 -32.63 22.78 -10.08
N GLU A 2 -33.03 23.34 -8.92
CA GLU A 2 -32.09 23.73 -7.85
C GLU A 2 -31.53 22.56 -7.03
N GLU A 3 -32.32 21.50 -6.77
CA GLU A 3 -31.85 20.32 -6.03
C GLU A 3 -30.80 19.49 -6.79
N HIS A 4 -30.99 19.28 -8.10
CA HIS A 4 -30.00 18.58 -8.94
C HIS A 4 -28.68 19.34 -9.11
N PHE A 5 -28.70 20.68 -9.07
CA PHE A 5 -27.48 21.50 -9.15
C PHE A 5 -26.69 21.45 -7.85
N ALA A 6 -27.37 21.42 -6.69
CA ALA A 6 -26.73 21.29 -5.39
C ALA A 6 -26.07 19.92 -5.22
N GLU A 7 -26.70 18.83 -5.64
CA GLU A 7 -26.12 17.48 -5.55
C GLU A 7 -24.87 17.30 -6.42
N THR A 8 -24.85 17.83 -7.64
CA THR A 8 -23.64 17.77 -8.50
C THR A 8 -22.52 18.66 -7.97
N PHE A 9 -22.82 19.87 -7.49
CA PHE A 9 -21.80 20.74 -6.90
C PHE A 9 -21.22 20.21 -5.60
N TYR A 10 -22.05 19.64 -4.72
CA TYR A 10 -21.58 19.01 -3.48
C TYR A 10 -20.75 17.76 -3.77
N SER A 11 -21.16 16.93 -4.74
CA SER A 11 -20.39 15.77 -5.18
C SER A 11 -19.02 16.17 -5.73
N ASP A 12 -18.96 17.14 -6.65
CA ASP A 12 -17.71 17.58 -7.27
C ASP A 12 -16.78 18.30 -6.29
N ALA A 13 -17.32 19.13 -5.39
CA ALA A 13 -16.54 19.79 -4.36
C ALA A 13 -15.99 18.78 -3.34
N CYS A 14 -16.81 17.83 -2.88
CA CYS A 14 -16.41 16.77 -1.95
C CYS A 14 -15.36 15.84 -2.59
N PHE A 15 -15.53 15.49 -3.86
CA PHE A 15 -14.57 14.69 -4.62
C PHE A 15 -13.24 15.42 -4.83
N THR A 16 -13.27 16.71 -5.14
CA THR A 16 -12.07 17.55 -5.30
C THR A 16 -11.33 17.74 -3.97
N LEU A 17 -12.05 17.93 -2.86
CA LEU A 17 -11.49 17.99 -1.51
C LEU A 17 -10.83 16.67 -1.10
N SER A 18 -11.47 15.53 -1.40
CA SER A 18 -10.92 14.20 -1.15
C SER A 18 -9.62 13.97 -1.93
N ARG A 19 -9.60 14.29 -3.24
CA ARG A 19 -8.40 14.19 -4.07
C ARG A 19 -7.25 15.08 -3.57
N LYS A 20 -7.54 16.32 -3.19
CA LYS A 20 -6.53 17.24 -2.65
C LYS A 20 -5.90 16.70 -1.37
N ARG A 21 -6.70 16.09 -0.49
CA ARG A 21 -6.22 15.46 0.76
C ARG A 21 -5.38 14.22 0.51
N MET A 22 -5.79 13.33 -0.40
CA MET A 22 -4.96 12.20 -0.80
C MET A 22 -3.59 12.66 -1.32
N ASN A 23 -3.57 13.67 -2.18
CA ASN A 23 -2.32 14.24 -2.70
C ASN A 23 -1.42 14.83 -1.61
N GLN A 24 -2.00 15.38 -0.54
CA GLN A 24 -1.23 15.86 0.62
C GLN A 24 -0.57 14.70 1.38
N ILE A 25 -1.28 13.59 1.58
CA ILE A 25 -0.74 12.40 2.25
C ILE A 25 0.36 11.78 1.37
N ILE A 26 0.09 11.59 0.08
CA ILE A 26 1.04 11.09 -0.92
C ILE A 26 2.32 11.93 -0.89
N SER A 27 2.22 13.25 -1.03
CA SER A 27 3.38 14.15 -1.03
C SER A 27 4.13 14.16 0.30
N CYS A 28 3.42 14.03 1.44
CA CYS A 28 4.07 13.91 2.75
C CYS A 28 4.93 12.65 2.83
N VAL A 29 4.40 11.52 2.36
CA VAL A 29 5.09 10.21 2.36
C VAL A 29 6.25 10.23 1.38
N GLU A 30 6.00 10.61 0.13
CA GLU A 30 7.01 10.70 -0.93
C GLU A 30 8.21 11.54 -0.47
N ASN A 31 7.96 12.76 0.01
CA ASN A 31 9.03 13.66 0.46
C ASN A 31 9.82 13.09 1.65
N ALA A 32 9.13 12.48 2.62
CA ALA A 32 9.80 11.89 3.77
C ALA A 32 10.72 10.73 3.36
N CYS A 33 10.23 9.86 2.47
CA CYS A 33 10.98 8.72 1.96
C CYS A 33 12.17 9.17 1.10
N THR A 34 11.97 10.08 0.16
CA THR A 34 13.00 10.58 -0.76
C THR A 34 14.11 11.33 -0.01
N MET A 35 13.73 12.13 1.00
CA MET A 35 14.68 12.83 1.88
C MET A 35 15.27 11.94 2.98
N ARG A 36 14.91 10.65 3.02
CA ARG A 36 15.36 9.65 4.00
C ARG A 36 15.16 10.12 5.46
N GLN A 37 14.03 10.74 5.74
CA GLN A 37 13.67 11.17 7.09
C GLN A 37 13.48 9.97 8.02
N ALA A 38 13.62 10.15 9.34
CA ALA A 38 13.42 9.05 10.26
C ALA A 38 11.97 8.49 10.12
N PRO A 39 11.77 7.17 10.00
CA PRO A 39 10.42 6.59 9.85
C PRO A 39 9.46 6.99 10.98
N GLY A 40 9.98 7.18 12.20
CA GLY A 40 9.22 7.68 13.34
C GLY A 40 8.66 9.10 13.16
N ASP A 41 9.36 9.96 12.41
CA ASP A 41 8.89 11.32 12.13
C ASP A 41 7.75 11.30 11.09
N LEU A 42 7.87 10.46 10.06
CA LEU A 42 6.79 10.24 9.10
C LEU A 42 5.55 9.68 9.82
N LYS A 43 5.73 8.67 10.68
CA LYS A 43 4.63 8.09 11.48
C LYS A 43 3.88 9.16 12.27
N LYS A 44 4.59 9.99 13.04
CA LYS A 44 3.99 11.09 13.82
C LYS A 44 3.24 12.09 12.95
N ARG A 45 3.77 12.44 11.77
CA ARG A 45 3.10 13.35 10.84
C ARG A 45 1.83 12.74 10.28
N LEU A 46 1.86 11.46 9.89
CA LEU A 46 0.69 10.75 9.41
C LEU A 46 -0.39 10.64 10.48
N GLU A 47 -0.03 10.32 11.73
CA GLU A 47 -0.95 10.31 12.88
C GLU A 47 -1.54 11.70 13.15
N THR A 48 -0.73 12.74 13.04
CA THR A 48 -1.21 14.12 13.18
C THR A 48 -2.20 14.46 12.07
N MET A 49 -1.86 14.13 10.82
CA MET A 49 -2.74 14.34 9.66
C MET A 49 -4.03 13.53 9.78
N SER A 50 -3.96 12.28 10.27
CA SER A 50 -5.14 11.43 10.43
C SER A 50 -6.11 12.00 11.45
N VAL A 51 -5.64 12.64 12.52
CA VAL A 51 -6.50 13.40 13.44
C VAL A 51 -7.16 14.59 12.75
N TYR A 52 -6.42 15.37 11.96
CA TYR A 52 -6.97 16.55 11.28
C TYR A 52 -7.88 16.23 10.09
N LEU A 53 -7.73 15.05 9.48
CA LEU A 53 -8.48 14.63 8.28
C LEU A 53 -9.52 13.54 8.58
N CYS A 54 -9.62 13.08 9.84
CA CYS A 54 -10.35 11.87 10.28
C CYS A 54 -11.84 11.88 9.90
N GLU A 55 -12.48 13.04 9.91
CA GLU A 55 -13.91 13.16 9.61
C GLU A 55 -14.24 12.93 8.13
N THR A 56 -13.22 12.82 7.26
CA THR A 56 -13.41 12.89 5.81
C THR A 56 -12.57 11.93 4.98
N THR A 57 -11.59 11.23 5.58
CA THR A 57 -10.68 10.33 4.85
C THR A 57 -10.63 8.98 5.58
N SER A 58 -10.99 7.90 4.88
CA SER A 58 -10.97 6.54 5.44
C SER A 58 -9.56 5.98 5.61
N HIS A 59 -9.40 4.97 6.47
CA HIS A 59 -8.13 4.22 6.58
C HIS A 59 -7.69 3.60 5.25
N SER A 60 -8.65 3.15 4.42
CA SER A 60 -8.34 2.62 3.08
C SER A 60 -7.70 3.67 2.17
N ALA A 61 -8.23 4.90 2.17
CA ALA A 61 -7.66 5.99 1.40
C ALA A 61 -6.28 6.42 1.93
N TYR A 62 -6.06 6.33 3.24
CA TYR A 62 -4.73 6.53 3.83
C TYR A 62 -3.73 5.45 3.41
N ALA A 63 -4.12 4.18 3.49
CA ALA A 63 -3.26 3.07 3.09
C ALA A 63 -2.90 3.14 1.60
N GLU A 64 -3.87 3.45 0.74
CA GLU A 64 -3.65 3.69 -0.69
C GLU A 64 -2.69 4.86 -0.93
N ALA A 65 -2.90 5.99 -0.25
CA ALA A 65 -2.05 7.17 -0.37
C ALA A 65 -0.61 6.91 0.10
N ILE A 66 -0.42 6.17 1.19
CA ILE A 66 0.91 5.81 1.70
C ILE A 66 1.64 4.91 0.70
N ILE A 67 0.99 3.86 0.21
CA ILE A 67 1.57 2.96 -0.81
C ILE A 67 1.92 3.75 -2.07
N THR A 68 1.04 4.62 -2.53
CA THR A 68 1.29 5.47 -3.69
C THR A 68 2.51 6.38 -3.47
N GLY A 69 2.64 6.99 -2.29
CA GLY A 69 3.81 7.79 -1.92
C GLY A 69 5.11 6.97 -1.86
N PHE A 70 5.06 5.72 -1.41
CA PHE A 70 6.21 4.82 -1.47
C PHE A 70 6.66 4.54 -2.90
N PHE A 71 5.71 4.27 -3.81
CA PHE A 71 6.03 4.07 -5.22
C PHE A 71 6.59 5.31 -5.88
N GLN A 72 6.05 6.50 -5.58
CA GLN A 72 6.59 7.76 -6.11
C GLN A 72 8.03 8.00 -5.61
N SER A 73 8.30 7.74 -4.33
CA SER A 73 9.65 7.86 -3.79
C SER A 73 10.62 6.84 -4.39
N ALA A 74 10.24 5.56 -4.44
CA ALA A 74 11.08 4.52 -5.04
C ALA A 74 11.28 4.76 -6.55
N GLY A 75 10.29 5.35 -7.22
CA GLY A 75 10.30 5.65 -8.64
C GLY A 75 11.06 6.92 -9.01
N SER A 76 11.40 7.79 -8.06
CA SER A 76 12.05 9.08 -8.36
C SER A 76 13.41 8.91 -9.06
N ASN A 77 14.05 7.76 -8.86
CA ASN A 77 15.35 7.41 -9.45
C ASN A 77 15.25 6.31 -10.52
N VAL A 78 14.04 5.86 -10.87
CA VAL A 78 13.82 4.76 -11.79
C VAL A 78 13.44 5.29 -13.17
N THR A 79 14.24 4.92 -14.16
CA THR A 79 14.04 5.19 -15.59
C THR A 79 13.84 3.88 -16.35
N GLU A 80 13.49 3.95 -17.64
CA GLU A 80 13.39 2.77 -18.51
C GLU A 80 14.69 1.94 -18.59
N GLU A 81 15.84 2.58 -18.40
CA GLU A 81 17.16 1.94 -18.42
C GLU A 81 17.56 1.33 -17.08
N THR A 82 16.76 1.57 -16.02
CA THR A 82 17.08 1.13 -14.67
C THR A 82 16.96 -0.39 -14.55
N SER A 83 18.05 -1.04 -14.15
CA SER A 83 18.05 -2.49 -13.98
C SER A 83 17.02 -2.95 -12.95
N LEU A 84 16.46 -4.15 -13.13
CA LEU A 84 15.53 -4.75 -12.16
C LEU A 84 16.13 -4.83 -10.75
N LEU A 85 17.45 -5.07 -10.64
CA LEU A 85 18.13 -5.09 -9.35
C LEU A 85 18.10 -3.71 -8.69
N SER A 86 18.36 -2.65 -9.45
CA SER A 86 18.27 -1.27 -8.96
C SER A 86 16.84 -0.92 -8.54
N VAL A 87 15.82 -1.29 -9.32
CA VAL A 87 14.41 -1.11 -8.94
C VAL A 87 14.10 -1.82 -7.62
N LYS A 88 14.53 -3.08 -7.46
CA LYS A 88 14.37 -3.82 -6.21
C LYS A 88 15.09 -3.17 -5.04
N ASN A 89 16.26 -2.57 -5.24
CA ASN A 89 16.99 -1.86 -4.20
C ASN A 89 16.27 -0.59 -3.75
N GLU A 90 15.68 0.18 -4.67
CA GLU A 90 14.85 1.34 -4.33
C GLU A 90 13.58 0.93 -3.57
N ILE A 91 12.88 -0.11 -4.05
CA ILE A 91 11.75 -0.71 -3.34
C ILE A 91 12.17 -1.14 -1.93
N HIS A 92 13.29 -1.84 -1.79
CA HIS A 92 13.78 -2.28 -0.49
C HIS A 92 14.05 -1.09 0.43
N GLY A 93 14.78 -0.07 -0.06
CA GLY A 93 15.13 1.12 0.72
C GLY A 93 13.91 1.86 1.26
N VAL A 94 12.82 1.92 0.50
CA VAL A 94 11.58 2.58 0.92
C VAL A 94 10.65 1.64 1.68
N PHE A 95 10.22 0.53 1.08
CA PHE A 95 9.19 -0.34 1.64
C PHE A 95 9.69 -1.07 2.90
N ASN A 96 10.97 -1.42 3.00
CA ASN A 96 11.51 -2.06 4.20
C ASN A 96 11.67 -1.07 5.37
N ALA A 97 12.06 0.17 5.08
CA ALA A 97 12.30 1.19 6.12
C ALA A 97 10.99 1.81 6.64
N TYR A 98 10.05 2.07 5.74
CA TYR A 98 8.81 2.80 6.06
C TYR A 98 7.58 1.91 6.10
N GLY A 99 7.65 0.64 5.66
CA GLY A 99 6.54 -0.31 5.70
C GLY A 99 5.73 -0.31 7.01
N PRO A 100 6.36 -0.27 8.20
CA PRO A 100 5.63 -0.26 9.47
C PRO A 100 4.68 0.93 9.68
N VAL A 101 4.82 2.03 8.94
CA VAL A 101 3.87 3.17 9.03
C VAL A 101 2.49 2.84 8.46
N LEU A 102 2.36 1.73 7.71
CA LEU A 102 1.09 1.23 7.18
C LEU A 102 0.23 0.57 8.27
N LEU A 103 0.82 0.02 9.33
CA LEU A 103 0.12 -0.81 10.32
C LEU A 103 -1.16 -0.18 10.89
N PRO A 104 -1.21 1.13 11.23
CA PRO A 104 -2.44 1.76 11.72
C PRO A 104 -3.57 1.80 10.68
N TYR A 105 -3.24 1.82 9.39
CA TYR A 105 -4.15 2.01 8.27
C TYR A 105 -4.48 0.70 7.52
N ALA A 106 -3.65 -0.33 7.69
CA ALA A 106 -3.83 -1.69 7.17
C ALA A 106 -4.09 -2.69 8.31
N ASN A 107 -4.93 -2.29 9.28
CA ASN A 107 -5.14 -3.03 10.53
C ASN A 107 -6.22 -4.13 10.46
N THR A 108 -6.85 -4.32 9.29
CA THR A 108 -7.80 -5.41 9.06
C THR A 108 -7.44 -6.16 7.80
N LEU A 109 -7.87 -7.43 7.72
CA LEU A 109 -7.67 -8.28 6.55
C LEU A 109 -8.13 -7.60 5.24
N ASN A 110 -9.30 -6.95 5.27
CA ASN A 110 -9.85 -6.26 4.10
C ASN A 110 -8.99 -5.06 3.67
N LEU A 111 -8.49 -4.27 4.62
CA LEU A 111 -7.61 -3.14 4.32
C LEU A 111 -6.25 -3.61 3.78
N GLN A 112 -5.71 -4.71 4.30
CA GLN A 112 -4.48 -5.32 3.78
C GLN A 112 -4.67 -5.86 2.35
N ILE A 113 -5.83 -6.46 2.04
CA ILE A 113 -6.16 -6.85 0.66
C ILE A 113 -6.23 -5.62 -0.25
N GLN A 114 -6.81 -4.51 0.21
CA GLN A 114 -6.84 -3.25 -0.56
C GLN A 114 -5.45 -2.65 -0.79
N VAL A 115 -4.52 -2.83 0.15
CA VAL A 115 -3.10 -2.49 -0.06
C VAL A 115 -2.51 -3.32 -1.21
N ILE A 116 -2.78 -4.63 -1.23
CA ILE A 116 -2.32 -5.51 -2.32
C ILE A 116 -2.97 -5.10 -3.66
N ASP A 117 -4.26 -4.79 -3.67
CA ASP A 117 -5.00 -4.32 -4.86
C ASP A 117 -4.41 -2.99 -5.39
N THR A 118 -3.99 -2.10 -4.50
CA THR A 118 -3.30 -0.85 -4.87
C THR A 118 -1.96 -1.12 -5.53
N VAL A 119 -1.15 -2.02 -4.95
CA VAL A 119 0.14 -2.45 -5.51
C VAL A 119 -0.03 -3.07 -6.89
N GLU A 120 -1.02 -3.97 -7.03
CA GLU A 120 -1.38 -4.60 -8.30
C GLU A 120 -1.73 -3.54 -9.34
N ARG A 121 -2.62 -2.59 -9.02
CA ARG A 121 -3.02 -1.51 -9.92
C ARG A 121 -1.82 -0.70 -10.42
N ILE A 122 -0.93 -0.27 -9.53
CA ILE A 122 0.27 0.51 -9.87
C ILE A 122 1.23 -0.30 -10.75
N CYS A 123 1.41 -1.59 -10.46
CA CYS A 123 2.27 -2.45 -11.28
C CYS A 123 1.67 -2.72 -12.66
N LEU A 124 0.34 -2.71 -12.80
CA LEU A 124 -0.35 -2.95 -14.09
C LEU A 124 -0.40 -1.73 -15.01
N GLU A 125 -0.07 -0.52 -14.55
CA GLU A 125 0.06 0.65 -15.42
C GLU A 125 1.02 0.37 -16.58
N ALA A 126 0.70 0.85 -17.79
CA ALA A 126 1.31 0.39 -19.05
C ALA A 126 2.85 0.39 -19.03
N ASP A 127 3.44 1.46 -18.48
CA ASP A 127 4.89 1.71 -18.43
C ASP A 127 5.45 1.57 -17.00
N SER A 128 4.78 0.81 -16.14
CA SER A 128 5.22 0.63 -14.76
C SER A 128 6.53 -0.15 -14.69
N SER A 129 7.61 0.54 -14.33
CA SER A 129 8.92 -0.06 -14.03
C SER A 129 8.89 -1.04 -12.85
N PHE A 130 7.79 -1.04 -12.08
CA PHE A 130 7.58 -1.94 -10.94
C PHE A 130 6.94 -3.28 -11.32
N PHE A 131 6.36 -3.40 -12.52
CA PHE A 131 5.75 -4.63 -13.03
C PHE A 131 6.63 -5.89 -12.82
N PRO A 132 7.91 -5.93 -13.23
CA PRO A 132 8.77 -7.09 -13.03
C PRO A 132 9.19 -7.32 -11.57
N ALA A 133 9.01 -6.32 -10.70
CA ALA A 133 9.34 -6.40 -9.27
C ALA A 133 8.13 -6.76 -8.39
N PHE A 134 6.95 -7.01 -8.98
CA PHE A 134 5.70 -7.26 -8.24
C PHE A 134 5.85 -8.29 -7.12
N GLY A 135 6.39 -9.48 -7.40
CA GLY A 135 6.59 -10.49 -6.36
C GLY A 135 7.47 -10.01 -5.20
N TYR A 136 8.54 -9.28 -5.50
CA TYR A 136 9.42 -8.71 -4.49
C TYR A 136 8.72 -7.65 -3.63
N ILE A 137 7.85 -6.82 -4.21
CA ILE A 137 7.05 -5.84 -3.47
C ILE A 137 6.13 -6.54 -2.48
N ILE A 138 5.42 -7.59 -2.92
CA ILE A 138 4.57 -8.40 -2.03
C ILE A 138 5.38 -9.05 -0.91
N GLN A 139 6.58 -9.56 -1.21
CA GLN A 139 7.48 -10.11 -0.21
C GLN A 139 7.86 -9.06 0.85
N VAL A 140 8.28 -7.85 0.45
CA VAL A 140 8.68 -6.82 1.41
C VAL A 140 7.49 -6.35 2.24
N LEU A 141 6.31 -6.19 1.64
CA LEU A 141 5.09 -5.85 2.38
C LEU A 141 4.68 -6.92 3.39
N SER A 142 4.93 -8.20 3.07
CA SER A 142 4.68 -9.31 3.99
C SER A 142 5.52 -9.27 5.27
N ASN A 143 6.60 -8.49 5.29
CA ASN A 143 7.44 -8.32 6.47
C ASN A 143 6.96 -7.19 7.40
N HIS A 144 6.16 -6.23 6.91
CA HIS A 144 5.99 -4.93 7.59
C HIS A 144 4.56 -4.39 7.66
N GLY A 145 3.60 -4.91 6.91
CA GLY A 145 2.25 -4.34 6.90
C GLY A 145 1.13 -5.14 6.25
N VAL A 146 1.42 -6.31 5.68
CA VAL A 146 0.42 -7.17 5.05
C VAL A 146 0.61 -8.60 5.52
N ASP A 147 -0.40 -9.18 6.16
CA ASP A 147 -0.32 -10.54 6.67
C ASP A 147 -0.38 -11.57 5.55
N PHE A 148 0.22 -12.73 5.81
CA PHE A 148 0.19 -13.86 4.90
C PHE A 148 -1.24 -14.26 4.51
N GLU A 149 -2.19 -14.16 5.44
CA GLU A 149 -3.60 -14.46 5.21
C GLU A 149 -4.21 -13.55 4.13
N ALA A 150 -3.96 -12.23 4.19
CA ALA A 150 -4.41 -11.28 3.18
C ALA A 150 -3.88 -11.66 1.78
N ILE A 151 -2.60 -12.04 1.71
CA ILE A 151 -1.96 -12.46 0.47
C ILE A 151 -2.58 -13.75 -0.07
N GLN A 152 -2.89 -14.73 0.79
CA GLN A 152 -3.54 -15.97 0.34
C GLN A 152 -4.98 -15.73 -0.14
N VAL A 153 -5.74 -14.87 0.54
CA VAL A 153 -7.11 -14.52 0.11
C VAL A 153 -7.07 -13.83 -1.25
N TRP A 154 -6.22 -12.81 -1.40
CA TRP A 154 -6.02 -12.11 -2.68
C TRP A 154 -5.58 -13.08 -3.80
N LYS A 155 -4.59 -13.93 -3.52
CA LYS A 155 -4.06 -14.90 -4.49
C LYS A 155 -5.11 -15.94 -4.91
N THR A 156 -5.94 -16.39 -3.97
CA THR A 156 -7.04 -17.33 -4.25
C THR A 156 -8.07 -16.68 -5.17
N ARG A 157 -8.45 -15.43 -4.89
CA ARG A 157 -9.34 -14.64 -5.74
C ARG A 157 -8.78 -14.51 -7.16
N LYS A 158 -7.51 -14.12 -7.29
CA LYS A 158 -6.83 -13.94 -8.60
C LYS A 158 -6.65 -15.23 -9.39
N ASN A 159 -6.35 -16.34 -8.71
CA ASN A 159 -6.30 -17.65 -9.38
C ASN A 159 -7.66 -18.07 -9.90
N LYS A 160 -8.74 -17.82 -9.15
CA LYS A 160 -10.10 -18.07 -9.62
C LYS A 160 -10.43 -17.24 -10.86
N GLU A 161 -10.17 -15.94 -10.84
CA GLU A 161 -10.33 -15.04 -12.00
C GLU A 161 -9.53 -15.52 -13.23
N ARG A 162 -8.31 -16.01 -13.00
CA ARG A 162 -7.48 -16.61 -14.05
C ARG A 162 -8.12 -17.87 -14.64
N ASP A 163 -8.57 -18.78 -13.78
CA ASP A 163 -9.13 -20.07 -14.19
C ASP A 163 -10.50 -19.89 -14.88
N GLU A 164 -11.24 -18.83 -14.53
CA GLU A 164 -12.47 -18.39 -15.19
C GLU A 164 -12.21 -17.61 -16.49
N GLY A 165 -10.95 -17.28 -16.81
CA GLY A 165 -10.56 -16.58 -18.03
C GLY A 165 -10.91 -15.09 -18.04
N THR A 166 -11.09 -14.47 -16.87
CA THR A 166 -11.48 -13.05 -16.75
C THR A 166 -10.29 -12.10 -16.64
N LEU A 167 -9.08 -12.61 -16.38
CA LEU A 167 -7.87 -11.80 -16.35
C LEU A 167 -7.36 -11.47 -17.76
N SER A 168 -6.89 -10.25 -17.92
CA SER A 168 -6.14 -9.84 -19.10
C SER A 168 -4.78 -10.56 -19.19
N PRO A 169 -4.16 -10.65 -20.38
CA PRO A 169 -2.82 -11.20 -20.51
C PRO A 169 -1.76 -10.51 -19.63
N ARG A 170 -1.92 -9.20 -19.38
CA ARG A 170 -1.02 -8.43 -18.52
C ARG A 170 -1.15 -8.82 -17.04
N GLU A 171 -2.37 -9.04 -16.57
CA GLU A 171 -2.61 -9.54 -15.21
C GLU A 171 -2.07 -10.96 -15.02
N VAL A 172 -2.24 -11.84 -16.01
CA VAL A 172 -1.63 -13.18 -15.96
C VAL A 172 -0.10 -13.10 -15.91
N ALA A 173 0.50 -12.21 -16.68
CA ALA A 173 1.94 -11.97 -16.64
C ALA A 173 2.39 -11.39 -15.29
N LEU A 174 1.61 -10.50 -14.67
CA LEU A 174 1.88 -9.98 -13.32
C LEU A 174 1.90 -11.11 -12.29
N LEU A 175 0.92 -12.02 -12.32
CA LEU A 175 0.88 -13.18 -11.43
C LEU A 175 2.08 -14.12 -11.65
N THR A 176 2.63 -14.16 -12.86
CA THR A 176 3.85 -14.93 -13.16
C THR A 176 5.06 -14.35 -12.41
N ASN A 177 5.14 -13.03 -12.24
CA ASN A 177 6.20 -12.38 -11.45
C ASN A 177 6.12 -12.69 -9.94
N LEU A 178 4.99 -13.23 -9.46
CA LEU A 178 4.82 -13.71 -8.08
C LEU A 178 5.30 -15.16 -7.89
N LEU A 179 5.40 -15.94 -8.97
CA LEU A 179 5.80 -17.35 -8.89
C LEU A 179 7.22 -17.49 -8.34
N GLY A 180 7.41 -18.42 -7.41
CA GLY A 180 8.72 -18.64 -6.76
C GLY A 180 9.14 -17.54 -5.78
N THR A 181 8.31 -16.51 -5.56
CA THR A 181 8.55 -15.53 -4.49
C THR A 181 8.33 -16.21 -3.14
N PRO A 182 9.30 -16.16 -2.21
CA PRO A 182 9.12 -16.68 -0.88
C PRO A 182 8.17 -15.76 -0.10
N ILE A 183 6.91 -16.16 -0.02
CA ILE A 183 5.87 -15.52 0.79
C ILE A 183 5.64 -16.46 1.97
N GLY A 184 6.32 -16.20 3.08
CA GLY A 184 6.20 -17.02 4.29
C GLY A 184 5.05 -16.57 5.20
N PRO A 185 4.57 -17.43 6.13
CA PRO A 185 3.82 -16.94 7.27
C PRO A 185 4.71 -15.97 8.06
N ALA A 186 4.29 -14.72 8.19
CA ALA A 186 4.99 -13.72 8.98
C ALA A 186 5.01 -14.14 10.46
N GLY A 187 6.05 -14.88 10.86
CA GLY A 187 6.27 -15.29 12.25
C GLY A 187 7.73 -15.26 12.69
N ALA A 188 8.68 -14.98 11.78
CA ALA A 188 10.11 -15.05 12.10
C ALA A 188 10.84 -13.69 12.18
N ILE A 189 10.30 -12.61 11.62
CA ILE A 189 10.97 -11.28 11.62
C ILE A 189 10.32 -10.29 12.60
N LEU A 190 9.11 -10.59 13.10
CA LEU A 190 8.48 -9.83 14.19
C LEU A 190 8.92 -10.30 15.59
N GLN A 191 9.85 -11.24 15.72
CA GLN A 191 10.44 -11.58 17.03
C GLN A 191 11.39 -10.48 17.55
N GLU A 192 11.84 -9.56 16.69
CA GLU A 192 12.74 -8.46 17.09
C GLU A 192 12.05 -7.09 17.21
N TYR A 193 10.84 -6.94 16.68
CA TYR A 193 9.96 -5.85 17.06
C TYR A 193 9.10 -6.34 18.21
N ASP A 194 9.40 -5.84 19.40
CA ASP A 194 8.66 -6.09 20.63
C ASP A 194 7.16 -5.75 20.43
N LEU A 195 6.40 -6.72 19.90
CA LEU A 195 4.94 -6.75 19.88
C LEU A 195 4.39 -7.21 21.24
N GLY A 196 5.27 -7.31 22.25
CA GLY A 196 4.93 -7.54 23.65
C GLY A 196 4.32 -6.31 24.30
N GLN A 197 3.11 -5.91 23.86
CA GLN A 197 2.03 -5.41 24.72
C GLN A 197 0.77 -5.14 23.88
N ALA A 198 0.92 -4.49 22.72
CA ALA A 198 -0.23 -3.98 21.94
C ALA A 198 -1.11 -5.06 21.31
N SER A 199 -0.56 -6.23 20.96
CA SER A 199 -1.31 -7.35 20.37
C SER A 199 -2.17 -8.11 21.40
N GLN A 200 -1.73 -8.15 22.66
CA GLN A 200 -2.53 -8.73 23.75
C GLN A 200 -3.63 -7.78 24.23
N ASP A 201 -3.38 -6.48 24.26
CA ASP A 201 -4.37 -5.49 24.68
C ASP A 201 -5.54 -5.40 23.70
N ALA A 202 -5.30 -5.53 22.39
CA ALA A 202 -6.36 -5.58 21.38
C ALA A 202 -7.21 -6.86 21.43
N ARG A 203 -6.64 -8.00 21.86
CA ARG A 203 -7.39 -9.26 22.04
C ARG A 203 -8.16 -9.31 23.36
N ASN A 204 -7.71 -8.59 24.38
CA ASN A 204 -8.39 -8.51 25.68
C ASN A 204 -9.50 -7.45 25.71
N MET A 205 -9.48 -6.45 24.84
CA MET A 205 -10.54 -5.44 24.72
C MET A 205 -11.60 -5.84 23.69
N GLY A 206 -12.24 -6.99 23.87
CA GLY A 206 -13.29 -7.47 22.96
C GLY A 206 -14.26 -6.35 22.54
N PHE A 207 -14.17 -5.96 21.27
CA PHE A 207 -15.10 -5.12 20.53
C PHE A 207 -15.60 -5.91 19.32
#